data_AF-A0A6A4SMH5-F1
#
_entry.id   AF-A0A6A4SMH5-F1
#
_cell.length_a   1.000
_cell.length_b   1.000
_cell.length_c   1.000
_cell.angle_alpha   90.00
_cell.angle_beta   90.00
_cell.angle_gamma   90.00
#
_symmetry.space_group_name_H-M   'P 1'
#
loop_
_entity.id
_entity.type
_entity.pdbx_description
1 polymer ?
#
loop_
_entity_poly.entity_id
_entity_poly.type
_entity_poly.pdbx_seq_one_letter_code
_entity_poly.pdbx_strand_id
1 'polypeptide(L)'
;MPHFICRRRKRYVEEHIQKTGVAIETQGFTFITSGRKRESLTGNATLHLYPHFRPLLEFKGVMDYLSAEISTSKQKKFSLVTFVDTPGLVDGDMVYPFNVNSAITWLGEQADLIFVFFDPMGQALCKRTLNIVEKLSEKCGDKLLFYLSKADEAGKETDRQRVMMQIVQELCRRPGLNKCGFEMPTIYIPNPQKPSRCVNMIDGVCQTIEKTINQAVQKTLDQLEKDCDLICSTISSRLAQDRADVTNSKQVRLHSFLCGALGVFLPLLFILSFVVSTFSKEQLDELLGEGPAQTLTIFSGVVIYLWDLIPEDGQVVFVIIFGAFCYLLLYLAKYFAGQRNETLTKKEKRVMTEYNDYIQDIVKTKKISVHRPDVCHVV
;
A
#
# COMPACT_ATOMS: atom_id res chain seq x y z
N MET A 1 -20.80 -24.65 -10.14
CA MET A 1 -19.78 -23.74 -10.69
C MET A 1 -18.91 -24.32 -11.82
N PRO A 2 -18.42 -25.58 -11.79
CA PRO A 2 -17.62 -26.15 -12.91
C PRO A 2 -18.39 -26.06 -14.24
N HIS A 3 -19.68 -26.32 -14.16
CA HIS A 3 -20.62 -26.21 -15.25
C HIS A 3 -20.87 -24.76 -15.77
N PHE A 4 -20.54 -23.69 -15.06
CA PHE A 4 -20.64 -22.31 -15.59
C PHE A 4 -19.34 -21.85 -16.26
N ILE A 5 -18.20 -22.38 -15.81
CA ILE A 5 -16.86 -21.94 -16.24
C ILE A 5 -16.33 -22.79 -17.42
N CYS A 6 -16.80 -24.03 -17.60
CA CYS A 6 -15.93 -25.09 -18.15
C CYS A 6 -16.40 -25.99 -19.34
N ARG A 7 -17.30 -25.64 -20.25
CA ARG A 7 -17.75 -26.58 -21.33
C ARG A 7 -18.50 -25.86 -22.45
N ARG A 8 -17.98 -26.01 -23.66
CA ARG A 8 -18.48 -25.62 -25.00
C ARG A 8 -19.74 -24.73 -25.09
N ARG A 9 -19.52 -23.57 -25.75
CA ARG A 9 -20.46 -22.55 -26.29
C ARG A 9 -21.46 -21.96 -25.28
N LYS A 10 -21.32 -20.65 -25.02
CA LYS A 10 -22.05 -19.81 -24.03
C LYS A 10 -21.61 -19.95 -22.57
N ARG A 11 -20.33 -19.67 -22.27
CA ARG A 11 -19.78 -19.60 -20.90
C ARG A 11 -18.85 -18.40 -20.74
N TYR A 12 -18.39 -18.12 -19.52
CA TYR A 12 -17.51 -16.97 -19.28
C TYR A 12 -16.14 -17.13 -19.96
N VAL A 13 -15.52 -18.32 -19.85
CA VAL A 13 -14.17 -18.59 -20.39
C VAL A 13 -14.20 -19.28 -21.77
N GLU A 14 -15.38 -19.75 -22.20
CA GLU A 14 -15.65 -20.46 -23.47
C GLU A 14 -14.82 -21.73 -23.76
N GLU A 15 -14.02 -22.19 -22.80
CA GLU A 15 -13.19 -23.39 -22.88
C GLU A 15 -13.62 -24.47 -21.88
N HIS A 16 -13.13 -25.70 -22.07
CA HIS A 16 -13.20 -26.75 -21.05
C HIS A 16 -11.90 -26.79 -20.27
N ILE A 17 -11.98 -26.51 -18.98
CA ILE A 17 -10.90 -26.31 -18.00
C ILE A 17 -10.85 -27.49 -17.00
N GLN A 18 -11.74 -27.56 -16.01
CA GLN A 18 -11.95 -28.64 -15.02
C GLN A 18 -12.86 -29.81 -15.46
N LYS A 19 -12.70 -30.96 -14.80
CA LYS A 19 -13.63 -32.09 -14.86
C LYS A 19 -14.90 -31.81 -14.04
N THR A 20 -16.00 -32.50 -14.35
CA THR A 20 -17.28 -32.41 -13.63
C THR A 20 -17.49 -33.67 -12.79
N GLY A 21 -17.79 -33.51 -11.51
CA GLY A 21 -18.07 -34.60 -10.56
C GLY A 21 -19.15 -34.25 -9.55
N VAL A 22 -19.52 -35.19 -8.68
CA VAL A 22 -20.49 -34.94 -7.60
C VAL A 22 -19.81 -34.27 -6.40
N ALA A 23 -20.58 -33.62 -5.53
CA ALA A 23 -20.05 -32.86 -4.39
C ALA A 23 -19.15 -33.68 -3.45
N ILE A 24 -19.40 -34.99 -3.31
CA ILE A 24 -18.61 -35.89 -2.45
C ILE A 24 -17.20 -36.13 -3.01
N GLU A 25 -17.01 -35.95 -4.33
CA GLU A 25 -15.72 -36.15 -5.01
C GLU A 25 -14.84 -34.90 -4.97
N THR A 26 -15.41 -33.71 -4.70
CA THR A 26 -14.67 -32.44 -4.69
C THR A 26 -14.29 -32.02 -3.27
N GLN A 27 -13.10 -32.42 -2.84
CA GLN A 27 -12.61 -32.17 -1.47
C GLN A 27 -11.68 -30.95 -1.34
N GLY A 28 -11.29 -30.32 -2.45
CA GLY A 28 -10.32 -29.23 -2.49
C GLY A 28 -10.78 -27.98 -3.22
N PHE A 29 -9.95 -26.94 -3.16
CA PHE A 29 -10.14 -25.69 -3.89
C PHE A 29 -9.42 -25.75 -5.24
N THR A 30 -10.09 -25.29 -6.29
CA THR A 30 -9.45 -25.08 -7.59
C THR A 30 -9.47 -23.61 -7.98
N PHE A 31 -8.30 -23.02 -8.18
CA PHE A 31 -8.14 -21.68 -8.74
C PHE A 31 -8.16 -21.76 -10.27
N ILE A 32 -9.06 -21.03 -10.92
CA ILE A 32 -9.18 -21.01 -12.38
C ILE A 32 -8.80 -19.62 -12.85
N THR A 33 -7.77 -19.57 -13.70
CA THR A 33 -7.12 -18.30 -14.03
C THR A 33 -6.58 -18.28 -15.45
N SER A 34 -6.18 -17.09 -15.90
CA SER A 34 -5.57 -16.88 -17.21
C SER A 34 -4.05 -16.99 -17.14
N GLY A 35 -3.43 -17.54 -18.19
CA GLY A 35 -1.98 -17.58 -18.34
C GLY A 35 -1.53 -17.73 -19.79
N ARG A 36 -0.22 -17.79 -19.99
CA ARG A 36 0.40 -17.88 -21.34
C ARG A 36 0.31 -19.28 -21.94
N LYS A 37 0.26 -20.31 -21.09
CA LYS A 37 0.17 -21.71 -21.46
C LYS A 37 -0.88 -22.39 -20.61
N ARG A 38 -1.58 -23.35 -21.19
CA ARG A 38 -2.52 -24.21 -20.46
C ARG A 38 -1.74 -25.17 -19.57
N GLU A 39 -2.06 -25.17 -18.29
CA GLU A 39 -1.36 -25.95 -17.29
C GLU A 39 -2.26 -26.21 -16.08
N SER A 40 -2.05 -27.35 -15.43
CA SER A 40 -2.76 -27.73 -14.20
C SER A 40 -1.69 -27.95 -13.13
N LEU A 41 -1.79 -27.20 -12.04
CA LEU A 41 -0.86 -27.24 -10.90
C LEU A 41 -1.59 -27.79 -9.68
N THR A 42 -0.84 -28.39 -8.77
CA THR A 42 -1.36 -28.90 -7.50
C THR A 42 -0.41 -28.54 -6.35
N GLY A 43 -0.96 -28.47 -5.15
CA GLY A 43 -0.19 -28.30 -3.93
C GLY A 43 0.60 -27.00 -3.89
N ASN A 44 1.87 -27.11 -3.49
CA ASN A 44 2.74 -25.95 -3.31
C ASN A 44 2.97 -25.15 -4.61
N ALA A 45 2.92 -25.79 -5.79
CA ALA A 45 3.09 -25.10 -7.06
C ALA A 45 2.00 -24.03 -7.29
N THR A 46 0.77 -24.28 -6.83
CA THR A 46 -0.34 -23.33 -6.89
C THR A 46 -0.05 -22.06 -6.08
N LEU A 47 0.61 -22.17 -4.92
CA LEU A 47 0.94 -21.03 -4.06
C LEU A 47 2.16 -20.24 -4.54
N HIS A 48 3.03 -20.86 -5.34
CA HIS A 48 4.08 -20.12 -6.04
C HIS A 48 3.52 -19.20 -7.13
N LEU A 49 2.45 -19.63 -7.81
CA LEU A 49 1.74 -18.80 -8.78
C LEU A 49 0.97 -17.66 -8.11
N TYR A 50 0.40 -17.91 -6.94
CA TYR A 50 -0.38 -16.93 -6.17
C TYR A 50 0.09 -16.78 -4.73
N PRO A 51 1.17 -15.99 -4.49
CA PRO A 51 1.72 -15.81 -3.14
C PRO A 51 0.73 -15.19 -2.14
N HIS A 52 -0.25 -14.41 -2.61
CA HIS A 52 -1.28 -13.81 -1.74
C HIS A 52 -2.23 -14.86 -1.13
N PHE A 53 -2.29 -16.07 -1.66
CA PHE A 53 -3.02 -17.18 -1.06
C PHE A 53 -2.19 -18.00 -0.06
N ARG A 54 -0.92 -17.64 0.18
CA ARG A 54 -0.09 -18.30 1.21
C ARG A 54 -0.73 -18.36 2.61
N PRO A 55 -1.50 -17.36 3.08
CA PRO A 55 -2.14 -17.47 4.39
C PRO A 55 -3.14 -18.64 4.48
N LEU A 56 -3.59 -19.24 3.36
CA LEU A 56 -4.35 -20.50 3.41
C LEU A 56 -3.59 -21.61 4.13
N LEU A 57 -2.26 -21.61 4.12
CA LEU A 57 -1.43 -22.62 4.78
C LEU A 57 -1.63 -22.66 6.31
N GLU A 58 -2.25 -21.65 6.91
CA GLU A 58 -2.69 -21.68 8.31
C GLU A 58 -3.72 -22.80 8.56
N PHE A 59 -4.51 -23.17 7.54
CA PHE A 59 -5.40 -24.32 7.57
C PHE A 59 -4.61 -25.60 7.34
N LYS A 60 -4.17 -26.23 8.43
CA LYS A 60 -3.43 -27.50 8.41
C LYS A 60 -4.12 -28.53 7.51
N GLY A 61 -3.36 -29.11 6.58
CA GLY A 61 -3.84 -30.10 5.61
C GLY A 61 -4.39 -29.52 4.30
N VAL A 62 -4.60 -28.21 4.17
CA VAL A 62 -5.21 -27.64 2.95
C VAL A 62 -4.32 -27.75 1.72
N MET A 63 -3.00 -27.74 1.89
CA MET A 63 -2.02 -27.67 0.80
C MET A 63 -2.27 -28.76 -0.25
N ASP A 64 -2.47 -30.01 0.18
CA ASP A 64 -2.67 -31.16 -0.72
C ASP A 64 -4.00 -31.10 -1.49
N TYR A 65 -4.89 -30.18 -1.09
CA TYR A 65 -6.22 -29.96 -1.65
C TYR A 65 -6.33 -28.60 -2.35
N LEU A 66 -5.20 -28.01 -2.73
CA LEU A 66 -5.15 -26.85 -3.63
C LEU A 66 -4.76 -27.30 -5.04
N SER A 67 -5.52 -26.85 -6.03
CA SER A 67 -5.17 -26.97 -7.43
C SER A 67 -5.33 -25.64 -8.16
N ALA A 68 -4.59 -25.44 -9.23
CA ALA A 68 -4.81 -24.33 -10.16
C ALA A 68 -4.95 -24.86 -11.59
N GLU A 69 -5.92 -24.31 -12.31
CA GLU A 69 -6.17 -24.57 -13.72
C GLU A 69 -5.98 -23.28 -14.49
N ILE A 70 -4.98 -23.29 -15.38
CA ILE A 70 -4.56 -22.14 -16.17
C ILE A 70 -5.09 -22.29 -17.58
N SER A 71 -5.86 -21.31 -18.06
CA SER A 71 -6.38 -21.24 -19.43
C SER A 71 -5.77 -20.07 -20.20
N THR A 72 -5.64 -20.22 -21.51
CA THR A 72 -5.15 -19.17 -22.42
C THR A 72 -6.27 -18.29 -22.98
N SER A 73 -7.51 -18.48 -22.53
CA SER A 73 -8.68 -17.75 -23.02
C SER A 73 -8.54 -16.25 -22.79
N LYS A 74 -8.96 -15.47 -23.78
CA LYS A 74 -9.01 -14.00 -23.75
C LYS A 74 -10.44 -13.46 -23.71
N GLN A 75 -11.42 -14.33 -23.55
CA GLN A 75 -12.83 -13.96 -23.56
C GLN A 75 -13.20 -13.16 -22.32
N LYS A 76 -14.13 -12.20 -22.48
CA LYS A 76 -14.82 -11.49 -21.38
C LYS A 76 -13.89 -10.95 -20.27
N LYS A 77 -12.68 -10.48 -20.62
CA LYS A 77 -11.69 -9.98 -19.65
C LYS A 77 -11.25 -11.03 -18.61
N PHE A 78 -11.28 -12.32 -18.97
CA PHE A 78 -10.87 -13.42 -18.08
C PHE A 78 -9.46 -13.25 -17.49
N SER A 79 -8.55 -12.56 -18.18
CA SER A 79 -7.22 -12.24 -17.66
C SER A 79 -7.21 -11.37 -16.40
N LEU A 80 -8.33 -10.73 -16.07
CA LEU A 80 -8.50 -9.88 -14.90
C LEU A 80 -9.29 -10.57 -13.77
N VAL A 81 -9.64 -11.84 -13.94
CA VAL A 81 -10.45 -12.60 -12.98
C VAL A 81 -9.76 -13.90 -12.61
N THR A 82 -9.80 -14.23 -11.33
CA THR A 82 -9.52 -15.59 -10.86
C THR A 82 -10.78 -16.13 -10.23
N PHE A 83 -11.30 -17.25 -10.77
CA PHE A 83 -12.40 -17.95 -10.13
C PHE A 83 -11.86 -18.94 -9.11
N VAL A 84 -12.53 -19.03 -7.97
CA VAL A 84 -12.23 -20.04 -6.95
C VAL A 84 -13.41 -21.00 -6.91
N ASP A 85 -13.19 -22.22 -7.38
CA ASP A 85 -14.15 -23.31 -7.22
C ASP A 85 -13.93 -23.95 -5.86
N THR A 86 -14.99 -24.01 -5.04
CA THR A 86 -14.94 -24.50 -3.67
C THR A 86 -15.31 -25.98 -3.60
N PRO A 87 -14.84 -26.71 -2.56
CA PRO A 87 -15.24 -28.09 -2.38
C PRO A 87 -16.75 -28.20 -2.17
N GLY A 88 -17.33 -29.30 -2.66
CA GLY A 88 -18.76 -29.56 -2.51
C GLY A 88 -19.09 -29.80 -1.04
N LEU A 89 -20.03 -29.05 -0.49
CA LEU A 89 -20.45 -29.18 0.91
C LEU A 89 -21.58 -30.18 1.06
N VAL A 90 -21.40 -31.13 1.98
CA VAL A 90 -22.41 -32.13 2.34
C VAL A 90 -22.65 -32.12 3.85
N ASP A 91 -23.90 -32.38 4.25
CA ASP A 91 -24.24 -32.67 5.65
C ASP A 91 -24.06 -34.17 5.96
N GLY A 92 -23.85 -34.50 7.24
CA GLY A 92 -23.63 -35.88 7.71
C GLY A 92 -22.19 -36.14 8.15
N ASP A 93 -21.77 -37.41 8.08
CA ASP A 93 -20.51 -37.91 8.64
C ASP A 93 -19.27 -37.64 7.78
N MET A 94 -19.40 -36.83 6.73
CA MET A 94 -18.29 -36.48 5.84
C MET A 94 -17.26 -35.62 6.59
N VAL A 95 -16.06 -36.18 6.74
CA VAL A 95 -14.90 -35.50 7.33
C VAL A 95 -14.05 -34.91 6.21
N TYR A 96 -13.84 -33.60 6.26
CA TYR A 96 -12.93 -32.91 5.35
C TYR A 96 -11.51 -32.98 5.91
N PRO A 97 -10.49 -33.07 5.05
CA PRO A 97 -9.09 -33.26 5.46
C PRO A 97 -8.46 -32.00 6.08
N PHE A 98 -9.16 -30.87 6.04
CA PHE A 98 -8.79 -29.61 6.65
C PHE A 98 -10.07 -28.89 7.14
N ASN A 99 -9.90 -27.76 7.86
CA ASN A 99 -11.04 -26.94 8.28
C ASN A 99 -11.67 -26.20 7.10
N VAL A 100 -12.53 -26.91 6.37
CA VAL A 100 -13.18 -26.45 5.14
C VAL A 100 -14.04 -25.22 5.37
N ASN A 101 -14.76 -25.15 6.49
CA ASN A 101 -15.67 -24.05 6.78
C ASN A 101 -14.90 -22.73 6.94
N SER A 102 -13.84 -22.73 7.76
CA SER A 102 -13.02 -21.54 7.96
C SER A 102 -12.24 -21.15 6.71
N ALA A 103 -11.76 -22.11 5.92
CA ALA A 103 -11.07 -21.82 4.66
C ALA A 103 -11.99 -21.17 3.62
N ILE A 104 -13.23 -21.67 3.47
CA ILE A 104 -14.23 -21.04 2.58
C ILE A 104 -14.59 -19.65 3.07
N THR A 105 -14.82 -19.47 4.37
CA THR A 105 -15.12 -18.13 4.93
C THR A 105 -13.97 -17.14 4.67
N TRP A 106 -12.72 -17.55 4.89
CA TRP A 106 -11.54 -16.71 4.64
C TRP A 106 -11.38 -16.32 3.16
N LEU A 107 -11.63 -17.25 2.23
CA LEU A 107 -11.64 -16.96 0.79
C LEU A 107 -12.78 -16.01 0.41
N GLY A 108 -13.97 -16.24 0.96
CA GLY A 108 -15.15 -15.40 0.70
C GLY A 108 -14.93 -13.95 1.13
N GLU A 109 -14.31 -13.71 2.28
CA GLU A 109 -14.02 -12.35 2.78
C GLU A 109 -13.14 -11.54 1.81
N GLN A 110 -12.21 -12.20 1.12
CA GLN A 110 -11.31 -11.57 0.15
C GLN A 110 -11.89 -11.47 -1.26
N ALA A 111 -12.91 -12.26 -1.59
CA ALA A 111 -13.50 -12.23 -2.93
C ALA A 111 -14.21 -10.90 -3.21
N ASP A 112 -14.25 -10.48 -4.47
CA ASP A 112 -15.06 -9.34 -4.91
C ASP A 112 -16.54 -9.70 -5.08
N LEU A 113 -16.82 -10.95 -5.47
CA LEU A 113 -18.16 -11.52 -5.64
C LEU A 113 -18.19 -12.93 -5.09
N ILE A 114 -19.30 -13.30 -4.45
CA ILE A 114 -19.52 -14.63 -3.89
C ILE A 114 -20.80 -15.21 -4.48
N PHE A 115 -20.66 -16.24 -5.30
CA PHE A 115 -21.80 -16.90 -5.94
C PHE A 115 -22.28 -18.10 -5.13
N VAL A 116 -23.54 -18.07 -4.72
CA VAL A 116 -24.21 -19.17 -4.01
C VAL A 116 -25.23 -19.81 -4.96
N PHE A 117 -24.99 -21.08 -5.30
CA PHE A 117 -25.83 -21.83 -6.22
C PHE A 117 -26.73 -22.81 -5.48
N PHE A 118 -28.03 -22.72 -5.71
CA PHE A 118 -29.02 -23.69 -5.26
C PHE A 118 -29.42 -24.60 -6.41
N ASP A 119 -29.61 -25.89 -6.14
CA ASP A 119 -30.06 -26.89 -7.13
C ASP A 119 -31.51 -27.31 -6.80
N PRO A 120 -32.46 -27.22 -7.74
CA PRO A 120 -33.85 -27.58 -7.53
C PRO A 120 -34.09 -29.08 -7.29
N MET A 121 -33.18 -29.95 -7.73
CA MET A 121 -33.31 -31.40 -7.59
C MET A 121 -32.50 -31.96 -6.40
N GLY A 122 -31.57 -31.19 -5.85
CA GLY A 122 -30.74 -31.60 -4.72
C GLY A 122 -31.38 -31.32 -3.35
N GLN A 123 -30.69 -31.73 -2.26
CA GLN A 123 -30.90 -31.13 -0.95
C GLN A 123 -30.44 -29.66 -1.02
N ALA A 124 -31.30 -28.78 -1.53
CA ALA A 124 -30.97 -27.36 -1.78
C ALA A 124 -30.51 -26.63 -0.51
N LEU A 125 -30.74 -27.18 0.67
CA LEU A 125 -30.63 -26.51 1.95
C LEU A 125 -29.65 -27.22 2.87
N CYS A 126 -28.44 -27.44 2.39
CA CYS A 126 -27.34 -27.96 3.22
C CYS A 126 -27.08 -27.01 4.40
N LYS A 127 -27.25 -27.50 5.63
CA LYS A 127 -27.07 -26.73 6.88
C LYS A 127 -25.66 -26.16 6.95
N ARG A 128 -24.64 -26.94 6.56
CA ARG A 128 -23.24 -26.47 6.51
C ARG A 128 -23.07 -25.29 5.55
N THR A 129 -23.60 -25.39 4.33
CA THR A 129 -23.57 -24.28 3.35
C THR A 129 -24.25 -23.04 3.91
N LEU A 130 -25.46 -23.17 4.44
CA LEU A 130 -26.20 -22.04 4.97
C LEU A 130 -25.51 -21.38 6.18
N ASN A 131 -24.83 -22.14 7.04
CA ASN A 131 -24.03 -21.59 8.14
C ASN A 131 -22.85 -20.73 7.63
N ILE A 132 -22.19 -21.16 6.54
CA ILE A 132 -21.10 -20.39 5.95
C ILE A 132 -21.63 -19.13 5.28
N VAL A 133 -22.74 -19.24 4.54
CA VAL A 133 -23.40 -18.11 3.89
C VAL A 133 -23.87 -17.07 4.92
N GLU A 134 -24.43 -17.51 6.05
CA GLU A 134 -24.82 -16.62 7.16
C GLU A 134 -23.62 -15.86 7.74
N LYS A 135 -22.49 -16.55 7.99
CA LYS A 135 -21.25 -15.91 8.44
C LYS A 135 -20.68 -14.91 7.43
N LEU A 136 -20.75 -15.24 6.14
CA LEU A 136 -20.31 -14.33 5.07
C LEU A 136 -21.24 -13.13 4.94
N SER A 137 -22.54 -13.30 5.15
CA SER A 137 -23.52 -12.20 5.11
C SER A 137 -23.23 -11.14 6.16
N GLU A 138 -22.84 -11.55 7.37
CA GLU A 138 -22.49 -10.63 8.46
C GLU A 138 -21.29 -9.73 8.13
N LYS A 139 -20.34 -10.21 7.30
CA LYS A 139 -19.10 -9.49 6.99
C LYS A 139 -19.10 -8.81 5.62
N CYS A 140 -19.65 -9.47 4.61
CA CYS A 140 -19.58 -9.07 3.20
C CYS A 140 -20.88 -9.43 2.44
N GLY A 141 -22.03 -9.14 3.05
CA GLY A 141 -23.34 -9.45 2.49
C GLY A 141 -23.64 -8.76 1.16
N ASP A 142 -23.03 -7.62 0.87
CA ASP A 142 -23.14 -6.90 -0.40
C ASP A 142 -22.51 -7.64 -1.58
N LYS A 143 -21.59 -8.58 -1.31
CA LYS A 143 -20.91 -9.40 -2.32
C LYS A 143 -21.63 -10.72 -2.61
N LEU A 144 -22.60 -11.11 -1.78
CA LEU A 144 -23.32 -12.38 -1.91
C LEU A 144 -24.40 -12.29 -2.99
N LEU A 145 -24.33 -13.21 -3.95
CA LEU A 145 -25.28 -13.32 -5.05
C LEU A 145 -25.83 -14.74 -5.12
N PHE A 146 -27.15 -14.85 -5.06
CA PHE A 146 -27.85 -16.12 -5.01
C PHE A 146 -28.44 -16.49 -6.37
N TYR A 147 -28.32 -17.76 -6.75
CA TYR A 147 -28.80 -18.25 -8.03
C TYR A 147 -29.48 -19.60 -7.89
N LEU A 148 -30.64 -19.75 -8.56
CA LEU A 148 -31.20 -21.07 -8.80
C LEU A 148 -30.54 -21.67 -10.05
N SER A 149 -29.60 -22.57 -9.83
CA SER A 149 -28.91 -23.31 -10.89
C SER A 149 -29.76 -24.46 -11.41
N LYS A 150 -29.45 -24.98 -12.62
CA LYS A 150 -30.21 -26.06 -13.28
C LYS A 150 -31.73 -25.80 -13.31
N ALA A 151 -32.12 -24.54 -13.47
CA ALA A 151 -33.53 -24.15 -13.44
C ALA A 151 -34.36 -24.80 -14.58
N ASP A 152 -33.70 -25.29 -15.63
CA ASP A 152 -34.30 -26.08 -16.70
C ASP A 152 -34.75 -27.49 -16.26
N GLU A 153 -34.28 -27.98 -15.12
CA GLU A 153 -34.67 -29.26 -14.54
C GLU A 153 -35.84 -29.14 -13.54
N ALA A 154 -36.13 -27.94 -13.06
CA ALA A 154 -37.14 -27.63 -12.05
C ALA A 154 -38.60 -27.61 -12.56
N GLY A 155 -38.93 -28.41 -13.58
CA GLY A 155 -40.30 -28.54 -14.07
C GLY A 155 -40.90 -27.26 -14.68
N LYS A 156 -42.18 -26.97 -14.35
CA LYS A 156 -42.89 -25.79 -14.86
C LYS A 156 -42.53 -24.53 -14.05
N GLU A 157 -42.94 -23.37 -14.54
CA GLU A 157 -42.72 -22.08 -13.86
C GLU A 157 -43.28 -22.07 -12.43
N THR A 158 -44.45 -22.68 -12.23
CA THR A 158 -45.06 -22.83 -10.90
C THR A 158 -44.22 -23.66 -9.94
N ASP A 159 -43.55 -24.70 -10.45
CA ASP A 159 -42.72 -25.59 -9.63
C ASP A 159 -41.41 -24.89 -9.24
N ARG A 160 -40.79 -24.18 -10.20
CA ARG A 160 -39.65 -23.28 -9.95
C ARG A 160 -39.97 -22.25 -8.88
N GLN A 161 -41.07 -21.55 -9.00
CA GLN A 161 -41.46 -20.51 -8.04
C GLN A 161 -41.68 -21.09 -6.64
N ARG A 162 -42.24 -22.30 -6.51
CA ARG A 162 -42.36 -22.99 -5.22
C ARG A 162 -41.00 -23.31 -4.61
N VAL A 163 -40.07 -23.86 -5.40
CA VAL A 163 -38.70 -24.16 -4.94
C VAL A 163 -37.97 -22.88 -4.52
N MET A 164 -38.06 -21.82 -5.31
CA MET A 164 -37.47 -20.52 -4.96
C MET A 164 -38.06 -19.97 -3.66
N MET A 165 -39.38 -20.03 -3.50
CA MET A 165 -40.06 -19.60 -2.28
C MET A 165 -39.59 -20.40 -1.06
N GLN A 166 -39.46 -21.72 -1.19
CA GLN A 166 -38.93 -22.57 -0.11
C GLN A 166 -37.50 -22.16 0.28
N ILE A 167 -36.63 -21.94 -0.71
CA ILE A 167 -35.24 -21.51 -0.45
C ILE A 167 -35.22 -20.15 0.26
N VAL A 168 -35.98 -19.17 -0.24
CA VAL A 168 -36.05 -17.83 0.35
C VAL A 168 -36.59 -17.89 1.78
N GLN A 169 -37.63 -18.68 2.05
CA GLN A 169 -38.16 -18.85 3.40
C GLN A 169 -37.11 -19.41 4.36
N GLU A 170 -36.32 -20.39 3.94
CA GLU A 170 -35.27 -21.00 4.77
C GLU A 170 -34.08 -20.07 4.99
N LEU A 171 -33.76 -19.23 4.00
CA LEU A 171 -32.80 -18.14 4.17
C LEU A 171 -33.32 -17.10 5.17
N CYS A 172 -34.57 -16.67 5.06
CA CYS A 172 -35.17 -15.68 5.97
C CYS A 172 -35.36 -16.21 7.41
N ARG A 173 -35.41 -17.54 7.61
CA ARG A 173 -35.42 -18.13 8.96
C ARG A 173 -34.13 -17.90 9.73
N ARG A 174 -33.03 -17.54 9.04
CA ARG A 174 -31.73 -17.25 9.64
C ARG A 174 -31.60 -15.75 9.93
N PRO A 175 -31.42 -15.33 11.20
CA PRO A 175 -31.35 -13.92 11.56
C PRO A 175 -30.27 -13.12 10.81
N GLY A 176 -29.12 -13.74 10.50
CA GLY A 176 -28.03 -13.08 9.76
C GLY A 176 -28.33 -12.87 8.27
N LEU A 177 -29.36 -13.55 7.74
CA LEU A 177 -29.77 -13.53 6.33
C LEU A 177 -31.08 -12.77 6.11
N ASN A 178 -31.94 -12.66 7.13
CA ASN A 178 -33.21 -11.94 7.08
C ASN A 178 -33.10 -10.40 6.86
N LYS A 179 -31.88 -9.88 6.72
CA LYS A 179 -31.63 -8.45 6.44
C LYS A 179 -31.56 -8.14 4.94
N CYS A 180 -31.51 -9.16 4.09
CA CYS A 180 -31.26 -9.03 2.66
C CYS A 180 -32.57 -9.18 1.86
N GLY A 181 -32.80 -8.28 0.91
CA GLY A 181 -33.75 -8.53 -0.18
C GLY A 181 -33.14 -9.59 -1.10
N PHE A 182 -33.71 -10.80 -1.10
CA PHE A 182 -33.19 -11.89 -1.92
C PHE A 182 -33.69 -11.81 -3.35
N GLU A 183 -32.83 -11.40 -4.27
CA GLU A 183 -33.00 -11.71 -5.68
C GLU A 183 -32.38 -13.07 -5.99
N MET A 184 -33.16 -13.97 -6.62
CA MET A 184 -32.74 -15.33 -6.93
C MET A 184 -32.98 -15.63 -8.42
N PRO A 185 -32.19 -15.02 -9.33
CA PRO A 185 -32.30 -15.29 -10.76
C PRO A 185 -32.05 -16.75 -11.13
N THR A 186 -32.75 -17.22 -12.16
CA THR A 186 -32.61 -18.58 -12.70
C THR A 186 -31.47 -18.66 -13.71
N ILE A 187 -30.58 -19.63 -13.52
CA ILE A 187 -29.50 -19.91 -14.45
C ILE A 187 -29.43 -21.39 -14.79
N TYR A 188 -29.05 -21.69 -16.03
CA TYR A 188 -28.71 -23.04 -16.46
C TYR A 188 -27.75 -23.00 -17.64
N ILE A 189 -27.16 -24.14 -17.98
CA ILE A 189 -26.38 -24.25 -19.21
C ILE A 189 -27.29 -24.75 -20.31
N PRO A 190 -27.47 -23.98 -21.41
CA PRO A 190 -28.27 -24.43 -22.52
C PRO A 190 -27.77 -25.76 -23.08
N ASN A 191 -28.66 -26.74 -23.16
CA ASN A 191 -28.42 -27.98 -23.89
C ASN A 191 -29.17 -27.94 -25.23
N PRO A 192 -28.49 -27.95 -26.39
CA PRO A 192 -29.16 -27.97 -27.70
C PRO A 192 -30.13 -29.15 -27.88
N GLN A 193 -29.87 -30.27 -27.21
CA GLN A 193 -30.70 -31.48 -27.28
C GLN A 193 -31.95 -31.40 -26.39
N LYS A 194 -31.96 -30.52 -25.40
CA LYS A 194 -33.06 -30.33 -24.45
C LYS A 194 -33.37 -28.84 -24.32
N PRO A 195 -34.07 -28.25 -25.30
CA PRO A 195 -34.43 -26.84 -25.24
C PRO A 195 -35.37 -26.60 -24.05
N SER A 196 -35.09 -25.54 -23.29
CA SER A 196 -35.89 -25.15 -22.13
C SER A 196 -36.62 -23.84 -22.40
N ARG A 197 -37.86 -23.73 -21.92
CA ARG A 197 -38.64 -22.48 -21.93
C ARG A 197 -38.30 -21.58 -20.73
N CYS A 198 -37.48 -22.06 -19.79
CA CYS A 198 -37.02 -21.27 -18.66
C CYS A 198 -36.15 -20.11 -19.14
N VAL A 199 -36.44 -18.91 -18.64
CA VAL A 199 -35.57 -17.74 -18.87
C VAL A 199 -34.21 -18.00 -18.20
N ASN A 200 -33.14 -17.76 -18.94
CA ASN A 200 -31.78 -17.99 -18.48
C ASN A 200 -31.06 -16.67 -18.27
N MET A 201 -30.72 -16.34 -17.02
CA MET A 201 -30.07 -15.08 -16.67
C MET A 201 -28.53 -15.18 -16.64
N ILE A 202 -27.96 -16.21 -17.26
CA ILE A 202 -26.52 -16.49 -17.29
C ILE A 202 -25.69 -15.32 -17.88
N ASP A 203 -26.25 -14.60 -18.85
CA ASP A 203 -25.60 -13.42 -19.44
C ASP A 203 -25.57 -12.24 -18.46
N GLY A 204 -26.60 -12.11 -17.62
CA GLY A 204 -26.61 -11.14 -16.51
C GLY A 204 -25.50 -11.41 -15.50
N VAL A 205 -25.19 -12.68 -15.21
CA VAL A 205 -24.04 -13.05 -14.37
C VAL A 205 -22.72 -12.59 -15.01
N CYS A 206 -22.55 -12.79 -16.32
CA CYS A 206 -21.36 -12.32 -17.03
C CYS A 206 -21.22 -10.80 -16.97
N GLN A 207 -22.32 -10.07 -17.16
CA GLN A 207 -22.35 -8.60 -17.07
C GLN A 207 -22.00 -8.11 -15.66
N THR A 208 -22.50 -8.77 -14.61
CA THR A 208 -22.15 -8.44 -13.23
C THR A 208 -20.65 -8.61 -12.99
N ILE A 209 -20.05 -9.71 -13.44
CA ILE A 209 -18.60 -9.92 -13.33
C ILE A 209 -17.84 -8.81 -14.06
N GLU A 210 -18.20 -8.50 -15.31
CA GLU A 210 -17.54 -7.45 -16.09
C GLU A 210 -17.69 -6.06 -15.47
N LYS A 211 -18.85 -5.75 -14.89
CA LYS A 211 -19.09 -4.51 -14.15
C LYS A 211 -18.18 -4.43 -12.94
N THR A 212 -18.08 -5.50 -12.16
CA THR A 212 -17.19 -5.55 -10.98
C THR A 212 -15.73 -5.41 -11.38
N ILE A 213 -15.28 -6.03 -12.48
CA ILE A 213 -13.92 -5.82 -13.02
C ILE A 213 -13.69 -4.34 -13.31
N ASN A 214 -14.59 -3.69 -14.05
CA ASN A 214 -14.43 -2.28 -14.41
C ASN A 214 -14.34 -1.40 -13.15
N GLN A 215 -15.20 -1.66 -12.16
CA GLN A 215 -15.18 -0.94 -10.89
C GLN A 215 -13.89 -1.18 -10.09
N ALA A 216 -13.40 -2.42 -10.04
CA ALA A 216 -12.16 -2.77 -9.35
C ALA A 216 -10.94 -2.14 -10.02
N VAL A 217 -10.87 -2.17 -11.36
CA VAL A 217 -9.82 -1.51 -12.14
C VAL A 217 -9.83 0.00 -11.90
N GLN A 218 -11.01 0.64 -11.94
CA GLN A 218 -11.14 2.07 -11.65
C GLN A 218 -10.66 2.41 -10.24
N LYS A 219 -11.17 1.70 -9.21
CA LYS A 219 -10.75 1.89 -7.82
C LYS A 219 -9.24 1.75 -7.63
N THR A 220 -8.63 0.76 -8.28
CA THR A 220 -7.19 0.51 -8.19
C THR A 220 -6.38 1.63 -8.85
N LEU A 221 -6.80 2.10 -10.02
CA LEU A 221 -6.15 3.22 -10.71
C LEU A 221 -6.32 4.56 -9.98
N ASP A 222 -7.44 4.75 -9.29
CA ASP A 222 -7.68 5.95 -8.47
C ASP A 222 -6.88 5.90 -7.17
N GLN A 223 -6.74 4.73 -6.55
CA GLN A 223 -5.86 4.57 -5.40
C GLN A 223 -4.39 4.81 -5.80
N LEU A 224 -3.96 4.27 -6.94
CA LEU A 224 -2.61 4.50 -7.47
C LEU A 224 -2.33 6.00 -7.67
N GLU A 225 -3.30 6.77 -8.18
CA GLU A 225 -3.16 8.22 -8.35
C GLU A 225 -3.00 8.93 -7.00
N LYS A 226 -3.86 8.61 -6.02
CA LYS A 226 -3.75 9.18 -4.67
C LYS A 226 -2.41 8.86 -4.02
N ASP A 227 -1.92 7.64 -4.20
CA ASP A 227 -0.62 7.22 -3.66
C ASP A 227 0.52 7.98 -4.36
N CYS A 228 0.45 8.16 -5.68
CA CYS A 228 1.40 8.98 -6.43
C CYS A 228 1.41 10.44 -5.94
N ASP A 229 0.24 11.06 -5.77
CA ASP A 229 0.13 12.43 -5.27
C ASP A 229 0.65 12.57 -3.84
N LEU A 230 0.41 11.57 -2.98
CA LEU A 230 0.97 11.50 -1.64
C LEU A 230 2.50 11.42 -1.67
N ILE A 231 3.08 10.60 -2.54
CA ILE A 231 4.54 10.51 -2.70
C ILE A 231 5.10 11.83 -3.21
N CYS A 232 4.51 12.43 -4.25
CA CYS A 232 4.97 13.70 -4.82
C CYS A 232 4.90 14.85 -3.80
N SER A 233 3.80 14.94 -3.05
CA SER A 233 3.65 15.96 -1.99
C SER A 233 4.62 15.75 -0.84
N THR A 234 4.87 14.50 -0.44
CA THR A 234 5.87 14.15 0.60
C THR A 234 7.28 14.51 0.16
N ILE A 235 7.67 14.18 -1.08
CA ILE A 235 8.96 14.56 -1.65
C ILE A 235 9.11 16.08 -1.69
N SER A 236 8.10 16.78 -2.20
CA SER A 236 8.12 18.24 -2.31
C SER A 236 8.22 18.92 -0.94
N SER A 237 7.47 18.42 0.05
CA SER A 237 7.55 18.89 1.44
C SER A 237 8.93 18.65 2.03
N ARG A 238 9.51 17.46 1.83
CA ARG A 238 10.84 17.12 2.36
C ARG A 238 11.95 17.97 1.72
N LEU A 239 11.87 18.25 0.43
CA LEU A 239 12.80 19.15 -0.26
C LEU A 239 12.64 20.61 0.19
N ALA A 240 11.41 21.07 0.46
CA ALA A 240 11.15 22.41 0.99
C ALA A 240 11.69 22.57 2.42
N GLN A 241 11.47 21.57 3.27
CA GLN A 241 12.01 21.52 4.63
C GLN A 241 13.55 21.56 4.60
N ASP A 242 14.18 20.76 3.74
CA ASP A 242 15.64 20.78 3.60
C ASP A 242 16.17 22.14 3.14
N ARG A 243 15.47 22.86 2.23
CA ARG A 243 15.86 24.23 1.86
C ARG A 243 15.85 25.17 3.07
N ALA A 244 14.84 25.06 3.93
CA ALA A 244 14.74 25.84 5.17
C ALA A 244 15.83 25.43 6.19
N ASP A 245 16.14 24.14 6.28
CA ASP A 245 17.20 23.64 7.15
C ASP A 245 18.59 24.10 6.68
N VAL A 246 18.82 24.18 5.37
CA VAL A 246 20.06 24.71 4.79
C VAL A 246 20.22 26.20 5.09
N THR A 247 19.15 27.01 4.96
CA THR A 247 19.22 28.44 5.30
C THR A 247 19.46 28.66 6.78
N ASN A 248 18.74 27.92 7.64
CA ASN A 248 18.93 27.97 9.08
C ASN A 248 20.35 27.52 9.49
N SER A 249 20.84 26.42 8.91
CA SER A 249 22.21 25.91 9.18
C SER A 249 23.30 26.90 8.78
N LYS A 250 23.11 27.68 7.71
CA LYS A 250 24.03 28.75 7.32
C LYS A 250 24.05 29.87 8.35
N GLN A 251 22.87 30.29 8.84
CA GLN A 251 22.75 31.33 9.85
C GLN A 251 23.38 30.88 11.18
N VAL A 252 23.07 29.66 11.62
CA VAL A 252 23.65 29.05 12.82
C VAL A 252 25.18 28.92 12.71
N ARG A 253 25.71 28.54 11.53
CA ARG A 253 27.16 28.50 11.28
C ARG A 253 27.79 29.88 11.40
N LEU A 254 27.15 30.92 10.86
CA LEU A 254 27.65 32.29 10.94
C LEU A 254 27.70 32.76 12.40
N HIS A 255 26.62 32.57 13.16
CA HIS A 255 26.58 32.96 14.58
C HIS A 255 27.61 32.17 15.42
N SER A 256 27.70 30.85 15.22
CA SER A 256 28.70 30.02 15.90
C SER A 256 30.14 30.48 15.59
N PHE A 257 30.42 30.79 14.32
CA PHE A 257 31.72 31.30 13.90
C PHE A 257 32.04 32.67 14.49
N LEU A 258 31.09 33.63 14.44
CA LEU A 258 31.29 34.97 14.99
C LEU A 258 31.50 34.95 16.51
N CYS A 259 30.67 34.21 17.25
CA CYS A 259 30.82 34.06 18.70
C CYS A 259 32.13 33.36 19.06
N GLY A 260 32.51 32.32 18.33
CA GLY A 260 33.76 31.60 18.55
C GLY A 260 34.99 32.46 18.24
N ALA A 261 34.97 33.18 17.12
CA ALA A 261 36.05 34.09 16.74
C ALA A 261 36.23 35.22 17.76
N LEU A 262 35.15 35.87 18.19
CA LEU A 262 35.22 36.92 19.21
C LEU A 262 35.67 36.39 20.57
N GLY A 263 35.20 35.20 20.97
CA GLY A 263 35.58 34.57 22.24
C GLY A 263 37.07 34.21 22.34
N VAL A 264 37.77 34.02 21.20
CA VAL A 264 39.22 33.78 21.15
C VAL A 264 40.01 35.07 20.86
N PHE A 265 39.52 35.91 19.96
CA PHE A 265 40.22 37.12 19.52
C PHE A 265 40.33 38.17 20.62
N LEU A 266 39.25 38.42 21.36
CA LEU A 266 39.23 39.40 22.45
C LEU A 266 40.27 39.12 23.55
N PRO A 267 40.36 37.90 24.15
CA PRO A 267 41.38 37.62 25.16
C PRO A 267 42.80 37.62 24.58
N LEU A 268 42.97 37.19 23.32
CA LEU A 268 44.28 37.22 22.66
C LEU A 268 44.76 38.66 22.43
N LEU A 269 43.88 39.55 21.97
CA LEU A 269 44.16 40.97 21.77
C LEU A 269 44.42 41.66 23.12
N PHE A 270 43.69 41.29 24.18
CA PHE A 270 43.94 41.77 25.55
C PHE A 270 45.35 41.38 26.03
N ILE A 271 45.73 40.10 25.94
CA ILE A 271 47.07 39.62 26.33
C ILE A 271 48.17 40.30 25.50
N LEU A 272 48.02 40.33 24.17
CA LEU A 272 48.98 40.97 23.26
C LEU A 272 49.17 42.45 23.60
N SER A 273 48.13 43.16 24.02
CA SER A 273 48.23 44.58 24.40
C SER A 273 49.13 44.78 25.62
N PHE A 274 49.06 43.89 26.62
CA PHE A 274 49.97 43.92 27.78
C PHE A 274 51.39 43.46 27.45
N VAL A 275 51.54 42.54 26.50
CA VAL A 275 52.86 42.14 26.01
C VAL A 275 53.49 43.31 25.24
N VAL A 276 52.75 43.98 24.36
CA VAL A 276 53.26 45.15 23.61
C VAL A 276 53.58 46.32 24.54
N SER A 277 52.79 46.54 25.61
CA SER A 277 53.09 47.61 26.58
C SER A 277 54.33 47.35 27.45
N THR A 278 54.82 46.11 27.51
CA THR A 278 56.04 45.75 28.25
C THR A 278 57.32 45.85 27.43
N PHE A 279 57.24 45.97 26.09
CA PHE A 279 58.40 46.14 25.19
C PHE A 279 58.54 47.60 24.72
N SER A 280 59.78 48.05 24.43
CA SER A 280 60.00 49.35 23.81
C SER A 280 59.70 49.30 22.30
N LYS A 281 59.30 50.45 21.72
CA LYS A 281 58.98 50.55 20.28
C LYS A 281 60.13 50.06 19.38
N GLU A 282 61.37 50.38 19.76
CA GLU A 282 62.59 50.00 19.04
C GLU A 282 62.79 48.48 18.97
N GLN A 283 62.47 47.75 20.05
CA GLN A 283 62.56 46.28 20.10
C GLN A 283 61.44 45.58 19.32
N LEU A 284 60.27 46.20 19.25
CA LEU A 284 59.13 45.72 18.48
C LEU A 284 59.33 45.87 16.97
N ASP A 285 59.92 47.00 16.54
CA ASP A 285 60.25 47.26 15.15
C ASP A 285 61.35 46.30 14.64
N GLU A 286 62.30 45.90 15.50
CA GLU A 286 63.37 44.94 15.17
C GLU A 286 62.87 43.49 15.04
N LEU A 287 61.88 43.08 15.85
CA LEU A 287 61.37 41.70 15.88
C LEU A 287 60.29 41.39 14.84
N LEU A 288 59.39 42.35 14.55
CA LEU A 288 58.22 42.12 13.69
C LEU A 288 58.29 42.85 12.35
N GLY A 289 59.15 43.88 12.23
CA GLY A 289 59.20 44.79 11.10
C GLY A 289 58.20 45.95 11.22
N GLU A 290 58.51 47.08 10.59
CA GLU A 290 57.82 48.37 10.77
C GLU A 290 56.29 48.32 10.53
N GLY A 291 55.84 47.56 9.52
CA GLY A 291 54.41 47.48 9.15
C GLY A 291 53.51 46.79 10.19
N PRO A 292 53.76 45.52 10.54
CA PRO A 292 52.96 44.83 11.56
C PRO A 292 53.16 45.40 12.98
N ALA A 293 54.33 45.95 13.31
CA ALA A 293 54.59 46.63 14.58
C ALA A 293 53.71 47.88 14.75
N GLN A 294 53.56 48.72 13.71
CA GLN A 294 52.64 49.86 13.72
C GLN A 294 51.19 49.43 13.92
N THR A 295 50.76 48.37 13.25
CA THR A 295 49.38 47.88 13.35
C THR A 295 49.06 47.38 14.78
N LEU A 296 49.97 46.60 15.39
CA LEU A 296 49.83 46.13 16.77
C LEU A 296 49.85 47.27 17.79
N THR A 297 50.65 48.31 17.55
CA THR A 297 50.72 49.49 18.43
C THR A 297 49.40 50.28 18.42
N ILE A 298 48.70 50.36 17.28
CA ILE A 298 47.40 51.04 17.19
C ILE A 298 46.33 50.25 17.95
N PHE A 299 46.24 48.93 17.74
CA PHE A 299 45.24 48.10 18.43
C PHE A 299 45.48 48.01 19.94
N SER A 300 46.75 47.88 20.36
CA SER A 300 47.11 47.89 21.78
C SER A 300 46.86 49.24 22.44
N GLY A 301 47.09 50.35 21.73
CA GLY A 301 46.81 51.70 22.22
C GLY A 301 45.34 51.92 22.60
N VAL A 302 44.39 51.35 21.84
CA VAL A 302 42.96 51.42 22.17
C VAL A 302 42.63 50.65 23.44
N VAL A 303 43.24 49.47 23.63
CA VAL A 303 43.02 48.63 24.82
C VAL A 303 43.61 49.28 26.06
N ILE A 304 44.81 49.83 25.97
CA ILE A 304 45.50 50.52 27.07
C ILE A 304 44.71 51.77 27.47
N TYR A 305 44.23 52.56 26.50
CA TYR A 305 43.37 53.71 26.79
C TYR A 305 42.10 53.32 27.56
N LEU A 306 41.45 52.21 27.17
CA LEU A 306 40.28 51.69 27.87
C LEU A 306 40.63 51.11 29.25
N TRP A 307 41.86 50.62 29.43
CA TRP A 307 42.36 50.13 30.71
C TRP A 307 42.63 51.28 31.70
N ASP A 308 43.20 52.38 31.23
CA ASP A 308 43.50 53.58 32.05
C ASP A 308 42.23 54.30 32.53
N LEU A 309 41.09 54.10 31.86
CA LEU A 309 39.78 54.59 32.28
C LEU A 309 39.22 53.86 33.52
N ILE A 310 39.79 52.72 33.90
CA ILE A 310 39.30 51.88 34.99
C ILE A 310 40.09 52.20 36.28
N PRO A 311 39.41 52.55 37.38
CA PRO A 311 40.07 52.78 38.68
C PRO A 311 40.85 51.54 39.13
N GLU A 312 42.02 51.74 39.76
CA GLU A 312 42.92 50.65 40.18
C GLU A 312 42.21 49.59 41.06
N ASP A 313 41.32 50.02 41.96
CA ASP A 313 40.54 49.14 42.83
C ASP A 313 39.55 48.23 42.07
N GLY A 314 39.19 48.60 40.83
CA GLY A 314 38.22 47.90 39.99
C GLY A 314 38.81 46.97 38.92
N GLN A 315 40.13 47.02 38.70
CA GLN A 315 40.79 46.29 37.60
C GLN A 315 40.61 44.77 37.70
N VAL A 316 40.71 44.20 38.91
CA VAL A 316 40.53 42.75 39.14
C VAL A 316 39.10 42.31 38.80
N VAL A 317 38.09 43.09 39.19
CA VAL A 317 36.68 42.81 38.91
C VAL A 317 36.41 42.88 37.40
N PHE A 318 37.00 43.86 36.71
CA PHE A 318 36.89 43.97 35.25
C PHE A 318 37.47 42.74 34.52
N VAL A 319 38.65 42.26 34.90
CA VAL A 319 39.27 41.07 34.30
C VAL A 319 38.40 39.83 34.50
N ILE A 320 37.79 39.65 35.68
CA ILE A 320 36.87 38.54 35.95
C ILE A 320 35.62 38.64 35.06
N ILE A 321 35.00 39.82 34.96
CA ILE A 321 33.82 40.04 34.11
C ILE A 321 34.15 39.81 32.62
N PHE A 322 35.30 40.33 32.16
CA PHE A 322 35.76 40.15 30.79
C PHE A 322 36.05 38.68 30.47
N GLY A 323 36.70 37.95 31.38
CA GLY A 323 36.92 36.51 31.27
C GLY A 323 35.61 35.73 31.21
N ALA A 324 34.64 36.06 32.06
CA ALA A 324 33.31 35.46 32.04
C ALA A 324 32.55 35.73 30.73
N PHE A 325 32.67 36.95 30.18
CA PHE A 325 32.09 37.30 28.89
C PHE A 325 32.72 36.51 27.72
N CYS A 326 34.05 36.38 27.69
CA CYS A 326 34.74 35.57 26.67
C CYS A 326 34.33 34.09 26.77
N TYR A 327 34.22 33.56 27.99
CA TYR A 327 33.72 32.20 28.22
C TYR A 327 32.27 32.03 27.75
N LEU A 328 31.40 33.01 28.01
CA LEU A 328 30.01 33.00 27.54
C LEU A 328 29.95 32.98 26.01
N LEU A 329 30.80 33.74 25.31
CA LEU A 329 30.88 33.72 23.85
C LEU A 329 31.29 32.34 23.31
N LEU A 330 32.27 31.69 23.93
CA LEU A 330 32.68 30.32 23.57
C LEU A 330 31.56 29.29 23.84
N TYR A 331 30.84 29.45 24.95
CA TYR A 331 29.69 28.62 25.28
C TYR A 331 28.57 28.78 24.24
N LEU A 332 28.22 30.02 23.87
CA LEU A 332 27.25 30.32 22.82
C LEU A 332 27.68 29.76 21.47
N ALA A 333 28.97 29.86 21.13
CA ALA A 333 29.51 29.28 19.91
C ALA A 333 29.28 27.76 19.83
N LYS A 334 29.50 27.05 20.94
CA LYS A 334 29.24 25.61 21.08
C LYS A 334 27.74 25.28 21.06
N TYR A 335 26.91 26.09 21.72
CA TYR A 335 25.46 25.94 21.73
C TYR A 335 24.88 26.04 20.32
N PHE A 336 25.24 27.09 19.56
CA PHE A 336 24.82 27.23 18.17
C PHE A 336 25.35 26.09 17.30
N ALA A 337 26.61 25.67 17.45
CA ALA A 337 27.15 24.53 16.71
C ALA A 337 26.35 23.23 16.89
N GLY A 338 25.75 23.03 18.08
CA GLY A 338 24.91 21.88 18.41
C GLY A 338 23.48 21.93 17.85
N GLN A 339 22.97 23.11 17.47
CA GLN A 339 21.62 23.28 16.89
C GLN A 339 21.53 22.97 15.39
N ARG A 340 22.50 22.23 14.85
CA ARG A 340 22.57 21.96 13.42
C ARG A 340 21.58 20.86 13.03
N ASN A 341 20.67 21.17 12.12
CA ASN A 341 19.79 20.18 11.49
C ASN A 341 20.55 19.35 10.45
N GLU A 342 20.23 18.07 10.36
CA GLU A 342 20.72 17.22 9.27
C GLU A 342 20.04 17.61 7.95
N THR A 343 20.86 17.99 6.97
CA THR A 343 20.43 18.35 5.61
C THR A 343 20.64 17.17 4.67
N LEU A 344 19.79 17.03 3.67
CA LEU A 344 19.91 15.99 2.65
C LEU A 344 21.20 16.17 1.83
N THR A 345 21.80 15.05 1.47
CA THR A 345 22.94 15.02 0.55
C THR A 345 22.50 15.37 -0.89
N LYS A 346 23.45 15.80 -1.72
CA LYS A 346 23.18 16.07 -3.15
C LYS A 346 22.62 14.83 -3.88
N LYS A 347 23.08 13.64 -3.48
CA LYS A 347 22.64 12.36 -4.06
C LYS A 347 21.18 12.10 -3.71
N GLU A 348 20.80 12.25 -2.45
CA GLU A 348 19.41 12.05 -2.01
C GLU A 348 18.45 13.04 -2.68
N LYS A 349 18.83 14.32 -2.76
CA LYS A 349 18.01 15.33 -3.46
C LYS A 349 17.78 14.95 -4.92
N ARG A 350 18.85 14.53 -5.62
CA ARG A 350 18.77 14.12 -7.02
C ARG A 350 17.85 12.91 -7.19
N VAL A 351 18.01 11.88 -6.36
CA VAL A 351 17.18 10.67 -6.39
C VAL A 351 15.70 11.01 -6.14
N MET A 352 15.40 11.86 -5.16
CA MET A 352 14.03 12.28 -4.88
C MET A 352 13.40 13.05 -6.04
N THR A 353 14.17 13.94 -6.71
CA THR A 353 13.70 14.64 -7.90
C THR A 353 13.47 13.66 -9.07
N GLU A 354 14.38 12.73 -9.32
CA GLU A 354 14.24 11.71 -10.35
C GLU A 354 12.99 10.84 -10.13
N TYR A 355 12.68 10.46 -8.88
CA TYR A 355 11.45 9.74 -8.55
C TYR A 355 10.19 10.58 -8.80
N ASN A 356 10.22 11.85 -8.43
CA ASN A 356 9.08 12.75 -8.66
C ASN A 356 8.79 12.92 -10.15
N ASP A 357 9.84 13.14 -10.95
CA ASP A 357 9.73 13.28 -12.40
C ASP A 357 9.22 11.99 -13.04
N TYR A 358 9.74 10.83 -12.62
CA TYR A 358 9.24 9.53 -13.06
C TYR A 358 7.73 9.35 -12.81
N ILE A 359 7.26 9.72 -11.61
CA ILE A 359 5.84 9.59 -11.25
C ILE A 359 4.97 10.50 -12.12
N GLN A 360 5.35 11.77 -12.28
CA GLN A 360 4.57 12.73 -13.07
C GLN A 360 4.56 12.37 -14.56
N ASP A 361 5.72 12.03 -15.13
CA ASP A 361 5.86 11.88 -16.59
C ASP A 361 5.44 10.50 -17.08
N ILE A 362 5.69 9.44 -16.31
CA ILE A 362 5.47 8.06 -16.77
C ILE A 362 4.19 7.48 -16.18
N VAL A 363 4.02 7.57 -14.86
CA VAL A 363 2.91 6.87 -14.19
C VAL A 363 1.58 7.55 -14.50
N LYS A 364 1.50 8.88 -14.36
CA LYS A 364 0.26 9.61 -14.68
C LYS A 364 -0.09 9.55 -16.16
N THR A 365 0.90 9.64 -17.06
CA THR A 365 0.68 9.52 -18.51
C THR A 365 0.17 8.13 -18.90
N LYS A 366 0.71 7.05 -18.30
CA LYS A 366 0.22 5.69 -18.54
C LYS A 366 -1.19 5.45 -18.00
N LYS A 367 -1.60 6.11 -16.91
CA LYS A 367 -2.99 6.04 -16.43
C LYS A 367 -3.97 6.55 -17.49
N ILE A 368 -3.65 7.66 -18.15
CA ILE A 368 -4.51 8.27 -19.18
C ILE A 368 -4.72 7.30 -20.35
N SER A 369 -3.67 6.56 -20.76
CA SER A 369 -3.81 5.56 -21.83
C SER A 369 -4.65 4.34 -21.42
N VAL A 370 -4.57 3.90 -20.16
CA VAL A 370 -5.40 2.80 -19.65
C VAL A 370 -6.87 3.19 -19.50
N HIS A 371 -7.18 4.46 -19.23
CA HIS A 371 -8.55 4.96 -19.10
C HIS A 371 -9.27 5.12 -20.46
N ARG A 372 -8.52 5.21 -21.57
CA ARG A 372 -9.06 5.30 -22.95
C ARG A 372 -8.55 4.13 -23.81
N PRO A 373 -9.12 2.92 -23.67
CA PRO A 373 -8.72 1.78 -24.50
C PRO A 373 -8.98 1.96 -26.00
N ASP A 374 -9.79 2.95 -26.42
CA ASP A 374 -10.20 3.11 -27.84
C ASP A 374 -9.26 3.95 -28.71
N VAL A 375 -8.13 4.47 -28.20
CA VAL A 375 -7.29 5.42 -28.98
C VAL A 375 -5.89 4.93 -29.32
N CYS A 376 -5.42 3.82 -28.74
CA CYS A 376 -4.03 3.39 -28.93
C CYS A 376 -3.88 1.97 -29.47
N HIS A 377 -4.42 1.69 -30.66
CA HIS A 377 -3.85 0.69 -31.59
C HIS A 377 -4.25 1.02 -33.04
N VAL A 378 -3.65 2.08 -33.58
CA VAL A 378 -3.36 2.20 -35.02
C VAL A 378 -1.96 2.81 -35.14
N VAL A 379 -0.93 1.98 -35.02
CA VAL A 379 0.32 2.02 -35.82
C VAL A 379 0.82 0.59 -35.92
#